data_AF-I1PTP6-F1
#
_entry.id   AF-I1PTP6-F1
#
_cell.length_a   1.000
_cell.length_b   1.000
_cell.length_c   1.000
_cell.angle_alpha   90.00
_cell.angle_beta   90.00
_cell.angle_gamma   90.00
#
_symmetry.space_group_name_H-M   'P 1'
#
loop_
_entity.id
_entity.type
_entity.pdbx_description
1 polymer ?
#
loop_
_entity_poly.entity_id
_entity_poly.type
_entity_poly.pdbx_seq_one_letter_code
_entity_poly.pdbx_strand_id
1 'polypeptide(L)'
;MAAARNPLRRWKTFLAAFASVDDAIEIEAADLGISRGEIRRARGRIVEMLRGAEDGRVAEELCSVLDEVMAESLLTLRLVPVTPRTLATTDLAGVVGALRKHDSERIRGLATDIVRRCEGGREARPCQDRGRHGEALSDTEAHRGRRSASLLRSG
;
A
#
# COMPACT_ATOMS: atom_id res chain seq x y z
N MET A 1 33.55 1.80 -30.94
CA MET A 1 33.27 1.73 -29.50
C MET A 1 31.77 1.86 -29.31
N ALA A 2 31.10 0.78 -28.91
CA ALA A 2 29.65 0.77 -28.76
C ALA A 2 29.27 1.68 -27.59
N ALA A 3 28.46 2.71 -27.85
CA ALA A 3 27.83 3.49 -26.80
C ALA A 3 26.99 2.55 -25.95
N ALA A 4 27.53 2.11 -24.81
CA ALA A 4 26.77 1.36 -23.81
C ALA A 4 25.54 2.21 -23.50
N ARG A 5 24.37 1.73 -23.93
CA ARG A 5 23.09 2.36 -23.63
C ARG A 5 23.00 2.36 -22.11
N ASN A 6 23.22 3.51 -21.51
CA ASN A 6 23.30 3.68 -20.07
C ASN A 6 22.05 3.02 -19.43
N PRO A 7 22.19 1.91 -18.68
CA PRO A 7 21.05 1.10 -18.21
C PRO A 7 20.09 1.90 -17.33
N LEU A 8 20.57 2.98 -16.72
CA LEU A 8 19.74 3.96 -16.02
C LEU A 8 18.67 4.62 -16.89
N ARG A 9 18.84 4.69 -18.23
CA ARG A 9 17.81 5.26 -19.12
C ARG A 9 16.50 4.48 -19.04
N ARG A 10 16.58 3.16 -18.79
CA ARG A 10 15.42 2.29 -18.59
C ARG A 10 14.63 2.70 -17.35
N TRP A 11 15.35 2.85 -16.22
CA TRP A 11 14.73 3.16 -14.94
C TRP A 11 14.39 4.65 -14.75
N LYS A 12 15.03 5.57 -15.47
CA LYS A 12 14.88 7.03 -15.26
C LYS A 12 13.44 7.51 -15.25
N THR A 13 12.58 6.97 -16.12
CA THR A 13 11.16 7.33 -16.22
C THR A 13 10.31 6.71 -15.10
N PHE A 14 10.78 5.63 -14.48
CA PHE A 14 10.04 4.86 -13.48
C PHE A 14 10.58 5.04 -12.05
N LEU A 15 11.67 5.78 -11.84
CA LEU A 15 12.23 5.99 -10.50
C LEU A 15 11.22 6.61 -9.52
N ALA A 16 10.36 7.52 -10.00
CA ALA A 16 9.30 8.10 -9.19
C ALA A 16 8.23 7.07 -8.76
N ALA A 17 8.04 6.00 -9.54
CA ALA A 17 7.05 4.96 -9.26
C ALA A 17 7.30 4.26 -7.93
N PHE A 18 8.56 4.11 -7.55
CA PHE A 18 8.93 3.49 -6.29
C PHE A 18 8.37 4.22 -5.07
N ALA A 19 8.38 5.55 -5.07
CA ALA A 19 7.85 6.33 -3.96
C ALA A 19 6.35 6.09 -3.79
N SER A 20 5.59 6.18 -4.88
CA SER A 20 4.14 5.95 -4.85
C SER A 20 3.77 4.52 -4.45
N VAL A 21 4.52 3.51 -4.90
CA VAL A 21 4.31 2.11 -4.50
C VAL A 21 4.64 1.91 -3.02
N ASP A 22 5.75 2.48 -2.53
CA ASP A 22 6.10 2.38 -1.11
C ASP A 22 5.09 3.08 -0.20
N ASP A 23 4.63 4.26 -0.59
CA ASP A 23 3.64 5.02 0.19
C ASP A 23 2.31 4.26 0.23
N ALA A 24 1.89 3.66 -0.89
CA ALA A 24 0.70 2.82 -0.91
C ALA A 24 0.83 1.58 -0.01
N ILE A 25 2.01 0.93 -0.01
CA ILE A 25 2.27 -0.21 0.89
C ILE A 25 2.28 0.25 2.33
N GLU A 26 2.90 1.38 2.67
CA GLU A 26 2.91 1.87 4.06
C GLU A 26 1.52 2.26 4.56
N ILE A 27 0.65 2.81 3.70
CA ILE A 27 -0.74 3.11 4.07
C ILE A 27 -1.53 1.82 4.31
N GLU A 28 -1.44 0.85 3.39
CA GLU A 28 -2.30 -0.35 3.41
C GLU A 28 -1.75 -1.50 4.26
N ALA A 29 -0.46 -1.47 4.59
CA ALA A 29 0.21 -2.47 5.41
C ALA A 29 0.68 -1.92 6.77
N ALA A 30 0.22 -0.72 7.16
CA ALA A 30 0.53 -0.13 8.47
C ALA A 30 0.21 -1.11 9.61
N ASP A 31 -0.97 -1.73 9.55
CA ASP A 31 -1.46 -2.68 10.57
C ASP A 31 -0.70 -4.02 10.56
N LEU A 32 0.04 -4.31 9.49
CA LEU A 32 0.88 -5.50 9.35
C LEU A 32 2.32 -5.27 9.85
N GLY A 33 2.63 -4.06 10.33
CA GLY A 33 3.98 -3.70 10.80
C GLY A 33 5.04 -3.68 9.69
N ILE A 34 4.62 -3.62 8.43
CA ILE A 34 5.53 -3.64 7.28
C ILE A 34 6.13 -2.23 7.09
N SER A 35 7.39 -2.04 7.50
CA SER A 35 8.14 -0.81 7.25
C SER A 35 8.91 -0.88 5.93
N ARG A 36 8.84 0.18 5.11
CA ARG A 36 9.59 0.28 3.86
C ARG A 36 10.90 1.06 4.00
N GLY A 37 11.20 1.61 5.18
CA GLY A 37 12.34 2.53 5.38
C GLY A 37 13.70 1.93 5.00
N GLU A 38 13.98 0.69 5.38
CA GLU A 38 15.22 0.01 5.00
C GLU A 38 15.29 -0.29 3.50
N ILE A 39 14.19 -0.74 2.92
CA ILE A 39 14.09 -1.05 1.49
C ILE A 39 14.29 0.24 0.66
N ARG A 40 13.71 1.36 1.07
CA ARG A 40 13.95 2.68 0.47
C ARG A 40 15.42 3.06 0.52
N ARG A 41 16.08 2.88 1.68
CA ARG A 41 17.52 3.18 1.85
C ARG A 41 18.41 2.28 0.99
N ALA A 42 18.13 0.98 0.95
CA ALA A 42 18.89 0.03 0.13
C ALA A 42 18.75 0.35 -1.37
N ARG A 43 17.52 0.60 -1.83
CA ARG A 43 17.25 1.04 -3.20
C ARG A 43 17.94 2.36 -3.54
N GLY A 44 17.93 3.33 -2.62
CA GLY A 44 18.65 4.60 -2.78
C GLY A 44 20.14 4.38 -3.07
N ARG A 45 20.80 3.50 -2.29
CA ARG A 45 22.20 3.13 -2.51
C ARG A 45 22.43 2.47 -3.87
N ILE A 46 21.54 1.58 -4.31
CA ILE A 46 21.62 0.94 -5.63
C ILE A 46 21.53 1.99 -6.75
N VAL A 47 20.60 2.94 -6.63
CA VAL A 47 20.46 4.04 -7.62
C VAL A 47 21.69 4.95 -7.64
N GLU A 48 22.30 5.23 -6.49
CA GLU A 48 23.56 5.97 -6.42
C GLU A 48 24.72 5.21 -7.07
N MET A 49 24.87 3.92 -6.78
CA MET A 49 25.86 3.05 -7.41
C MET A 49 25.68 3.01 -8.93
N LEU A 50 24.45 2.91 -9.41
CA LEU A 50 24.15 2.96 -10.85
C LEU A 50 24.56 4.29 -11.49
N ARG A 51 24.39 5.42 -10.80
CA ARG A 51 24.78 6.75 -11.33
C ARG A 51 26.28 6.89 -11.48
N GLY A 52 27.06 6.22 -10.63
CA GLY A 52 28.52 6.18 -10.69
C GLY A 52 29.09 4.99 -11.46
N ALA A 53 28.28 4.08 -11.98
CA ALA A 53 28.75 2.89 -12.67
C ALA A 53 29.29 3.22 -14.07
N GLU A 54 30.60 3.02 -14.26
CA GLU A 54 31.25 3.14 -15.57
C GLU A 54 31.18 1.83 -16.36
N ASP A 55 31.12 0.69 -15.66
CA ASP A 55 30.97 -0.64 -16.26
C ASP A 55 29.50 -0.93 -16.57
N GLY A 56 29.22 -1.14 -17.86
CA GLY A 56 27.88 -1.51 -18.34
C GLY A 56 27.36 -2.82 -17.74
N ARG A 57 28.22 -3.81 -17.46
CA ARG A 57 27.82 -5.08 -16.85
C ARG A 57 27.34 -4.89 -15.41
N VAL A 58 28.08 -4.12 -14.62
CA VAL A 58 27.69 -3.76 -13.25
C VAL A 58 26.38 -2.98 -13.25
N ALA A 59 26.23 -2.05 -14.20
CA ALA A 59 24.99 -1.30 -14.35
C ALA A 59 23.79 -2.19 -14.72
N GLU A 60 23.96 -3.19 -15.59
CA GLU A 60 22.88 -4.15 -15.91
C GLU A 60 22.52 -5.04 -14.72
N GLU A 61 23.50 -5.47 -13.93
CA GLU A 61 23.26 -6.27 -12.71
C GLU A 61 22.47 -5.45 -11.68
N LEU A 62 22.88 -4.21 -11.42
CA LEU A 62 22.15 -3.31 -10.52
C LEU A 62 20.74 -2.98 -11.04
N CYS A 63 20.55 -2.83 -12.35
CA CYS A 63 19.22 -2.68 -12.95
C CYS A 63 18.35 -3.93 -12.76
N SER A 64 18.93 -5.12 -12.83
CA SER A 64 18.21 -6.37 -12.57
C SER A 64 17.74 -6.45 -11.12
N VAL A 65 18.57 -6.02 -10.17
CA VAL A 65 18.19 -5.91 -8.75
C VAL A 65 17.03 -4.91 -8.57
N LEU A 66 17.05 -3.76 -9.26
CA LEU A 66 15.93 -2.81 -9.21
C LEU A 66 14.62 -3.41 -9.77
N ASP A 67 14.71 -4.22 -10.84
CA ASP A 67 13.57 -4.93 -11.41
C ASP A 67 12.95 -5.90 -10.39
N GLU A 68 13.79 -6.65 -9.67
CA GLU A 68 13.35 -7.57 -8.62
C GLU A 68 12.68 -6.83 -7.46
N VAL A 69 13.31 -5.76 -6.96
CA VAL A 69 12.76 -4.94 -5.86
C VAL A 69 11.40 -4.35 -6.25
N MET A 70 11.24 -3.86 -7.48
CA MET A 70 9.94 -3.37 -7.94
C MET A 70 8.91 -4.49 -8.04
N ALA A 71 9.27 -5.64 -8.60
CA ALA A 71 8.35 -6.76 -8.73
C ALA A 71 7.89 -7.30 -7.37
N GLU A 72 8.77 -7.38 -6.37
CA GLU A 72 8.40 -7.75 -5.00
C GLU A 72 7.48 -6.71 -4.35
N SER A 73 7.74 -5.43 -4.62
CA SER A 73 6.88 -4.35 -4.12
C SER A 73 5.47 -4.44 -4.72
N LEU A 74 5.36 -4.69 -6.03
CA LEU A 74 4.07 -4.92 -6.70
C LEU A 74 3.38 -6.20 -6.21
N LEU A 75 4.13 -7.26 -5.91
CA LEU A 75 3.57 -8.48 -5.30
C LEU A 75 3.00 -8.19 -3.91
N THR A 76 3.72 -7.44 -3.08
CA THR A 76 3.24 -7.01 -1.77
C THR A 76 1.95 -6.20 -1.93
N LEU A 77 1.94 -5.26 -2.88
CA LEU A 77 0.76 -4.45 -3.20
C LEU A 77 -0.43 -5.28 -3.68
N ARG A 78 -0.17 -6.39 -4.38
CA ARG A 78 -1.20 -7.37 -4.79
C ARG A 78 -1.76 -8.18 -3.61
N LEU A 79 -0.98 -8.38 -2.55
CA LEU A 79 -1.42 -9.13 -1.37
C LEU A 79 -2.22 -8.26 -0.40
N VAL A 80 -1.92 -6.95 -0.33
CA VAL A 80 -2.67 -6.01 0.50
C VAL A 80 -3.95 -5.55 -0.21
N PRO A 81 -5.05 -5.34 0.54
CA PRO A 81 -6.29 -4.84 -0.02
C PRO A 81 -6.18 -3.33 -0.30
N VAL A 82 -5.72 -2.95 -1.49
CA VAL A 82 -5.62 -1.53 -1.88
C VAL A 82 -7.02 -0.91 -1.94
N THR A 83 -7.27 0.05 -1.05
CA THR A 83 -8.56 0.74 -0.95
C THR A 83 -8.67 1.86 -1.99
N PRO A 84 -9.91 2.24 -2.40
CA PRO A 84 -10.14 3.40 -3.26
C PRO A 84 -9.58 4.71 -2.68
N ARG A 85 -9.50 4.81 -1.35
CA ARG A 85 -8.92 5.95 -0.64
C ARG A 85 -7.43 6.07 -0.96
N THR A 86 -6.68 4.97 -0.87
CA THR A 86 -5.25 4.97 -1.20
C THR A 86 -5.00 5.27 -2.66
N LEU A 87 -5.85 4.76 -3.57
CA LEU A 87 -5.79 5.12 -5.00
C LEU A 87 -6.08 6.61 -5.26
N ALA A 88 -6.82 7.29 -4.37
CA ALA A 88 -7.10 8.71 -4.49
C ALA A 88 -6.00 9.59 -3.86
N THR A 89 -5.37 9.11 -2.78
CA THR A 89 -4.29 9.83 -2.10
C THR A 89 -2.92 9.61 -2.72
N THR A 90 -2.74 8.51 -3.45
CA THR A 90 -1.52 8.17 -4.17
C THR A 90 -1.80 8.15 -5.66
N ASP A 91 -0.89 8.63 -6.51
CA ASP A 91 -1.01 8.50 -7.98
C ASP A 91 -0.72 7.05 -8.44
N LEU A 92 -1.15 6.07 -7.66
CA LEU A 92 -0.80 4.67 -7.86
C LEU A 92 -1.40 4.12 -9.16
N ALA A 93 -2.60 4.55 -9.54
CA ALA A 93 -3.22 4.12 -10.81
C ALA A 93 -2.44 4.62 -12.03
N GLY A 94 -2.02 5.89 -12.04
CA GLY A 94 -1.20 6.46 -13.11
C GLY A 94 0.19 5.81 -13.16
N VAL A 95 0.81 5.65 -11.99
CA VAL A 95 2.13 5.02 -11.83
C VAL A 95 2.13 3.56 -12.27
N VAL A 96 1.20 2.73 -11.77
CA VAL A 96 1.10 1.32 -12.16
C VAL A 96 0.71 1.21 -13.64
N GLY A 97 -0.12 2.12 -14.14
CA GLY A 97 -0.41 2.25 -15.58
C GLY A 97 0.84 2.47 -16.43
N ALA A 98 1.78 3.31 -15.98
CA ALA A 98 3.05 3.53 -16.65
C ALA A 98 3.95 2.27 -16.60
N LEU A 99 3.98 1.55 -15.47
CA LEU A 99 4.77 0.31 -15.31
C LEU A 99 4.35 -0.82 -16.27
N ARG A 100 3.15 -0.76 -16.87
CA ARG A 100 2.75 -1.69 -17.94
C ARG A 100 3.60 -1.55 -19.20
N LYS A 101 4.33 -0.45 -19.37
CA LYS A 101 5.27 -0.22 -20.49
C LYS A 101 6.71 -0.59 -20.13
N HIS A 102 6.96 -1.15 -18.95
CA HIS A 102 8.28 -1.57 -18.53
C HIS A 102 8.78 -2.76 -19.37
N ASP A 103 10.09 -2.82 -19.64
CA ASP A 103 10.66 -3.90 -20.46
C ASP A 103 10.64 -5.26 -19.75
N SER A 104 10.58 -5.27 -18.42
CA SER A 104 10.48 -6.50 -17.63
C SER A 104 9.06 -7.07 -17.70
N GLU A 105 8.94 -8.28 -18.24
CA GLU A 105 7.67 -8.97 -18.37
C GLU A 105 6.98 -9.22 -17.03
N ARG A 106 7.77 -9.54 -15.99
CA ARG A 106 7.27 -9.75 -14.63
C ARG A 106 6.62 -8.49 -14.07
N ILE A 107 7.28 -7.34 -14.20
CA ILE A 107 6.74 -6.04 -13.76
C ILE A 107 5.48 -5.70 -14.55
N ARG A 108 5.52 -5.85 -15.88
CA ARG A 108 4.39 -5.56 -16.76
C ARG A 108 3.17 -6.42 -16.44
N GLY A 109 3.37 -7.71 -16.16
CA GLY A 109 2.32 -8.65 -15.77
C GLY A 109 1.67 -8.24 -14.44
N LEU A 110 2.49 -8.00 -13.42
CA LEU A 110 2.02 -7.57 -12.10
C LEU A 110 1.26 -6.23 -12.16
N ALA A 111 1.79 -5.27 -12.91
CA ALA A 111 1.13 -3.98 -13.09
C ALA A 111 -0.23 -4.12 -13.79
N THR A 112 -0.34 -5.01 -14.78
CA THR A 112 -1.60 -5.26 -15.49
C THR A 112 -2.63 -5.92 -14.57
N ASP A 113 -2.22 -6.87 -13.73
CA ASP A 113 -3.09 -7.51 -12.75
C ASP A 113 -3.64 -6.52 -11.72
N ILE A 114 -2.78 -5.63 -11.22
CA ILE A 114 -3.16 -4.59 -10.26
C ILE A 114 -4.17 -3.61 -10.89
N VAL A 115 -3.90 -3.10 -12.10
CA VAL A 115 -4.82 -2.19 -12.80
C VAL A 115 -6.18 -2.85 -13.04
N ARG A 116 -6.20 -4.11 -13.51
CA ARG A 116 -7.46 -4.86 -13.71
C ARG A 116 -8.24 -5.02 -12.41
N ARG A 117 -7.56 -5.28 -11.30
CA ARG A 117 -8.19 -5.34 -9.97
C ARG A 117 -8.77 -3.98 -9.57
N CYS A 118 -8.03 -2.90 -9.78
CA CYS A 118 -8.49 -1.54 -9.45
C CYS A 118 -9.67 -1.10 -10.34
N GLU A 119 -9.71 -1.53 -11.61
CA GLU A 119 -10.80 -1.26 -12.54
C GLU A 119 -12.04 -2.12 -12.25
N GLY A 120 -11.85 -3.43 -11.97
CA GLY A 120 -12.93 -4.35 -11.63
C GLY A 120 -13.47 -4.18 -10.20
N GLY A 121 -12.68 -3.63 -9.28
CA GLY A 121 -13.08 -3.31 -7.91
C GLY A 121 -14.02 -2.12 -7.78
N ARG A 122 -14.28 -1.37 -8.87
CA ARG A 122 -15.37 -0.38 -8.91
C ARG A 122 -16.76 -1.02 -8.87
N GLU A 123 -16.85 -2.35 -9.06
CA GLU A 123 -18.06 -3.14 -8.91
C GLU A 123 -17.98 -4.10 -7.71
N ALA A 124 -17.38 -3.65 -6.61
CA ALA A 124 -17.68 -4.20 -5.29
C ALA A 124 -18.31 -3.08 -4.46
N ARG A 125 -19.63 -2.94 -4.60
CA ARG A 125 -20.43 -2.20 -3.62
C ARG A 125 -20.04 -2.72 -2.24
N PRO A 126 -19.71 -1.87 -1.26
CA PRO A 126 -19.87 -2.28 0.10
C PRO A 126 -21.38 -2.30 0.33
N CYS A 127 -22.01 -3.44 0.07
CA CYS A 127 -23.21 -3.81 0.81
C CYS A 127 -22.75 -3.97 2.25
N GLN A 128 -22.65 -2.85 2.97
CA GLN A 128 -22.62 -2.87 4.42
C GLN A 128 -23.97 -3.41 4.85
N ASP A 129 -24.06 -4.73 4.91
CA ASP A 129 -24.94 -5.41 5.83
C ASP A 129 -24.51 -4.96 7.23
N ARG A 130 -25.14 -3.88 7.71
CA ARG A 130 -25.21 -3.58 9.14
C ARG A 130 -26.27 -4.50 9.74
N GLY A 131 -25.97 -5.80 9.69
CA GLY A 131 -26.76 -6.87 10.26
C GLY A 131 -26.35 -7.11 11.71
N ARG A 132 -27.12 -6.53 12.63
CA ARG A 132 -27.40 -7.03 13.99
C ARG A 132 -26.18 -7.25 14.91
N HIS A 133 -25.75 -6.17 15.57
CA HIS A 133 -25.51 -6.31 17.01
C HIS A 133 -26.84 -6.21 17.72
N GLY A 134 -27.27 -7.34 18.30
CA GLY A 134 -28.36 -7.36 19.25
C GLY A 134 -27.94 -6.61 20.51
N GLU A 135 -28.68 -5.57 20.83
CA GLU A 135 -28.85 -5.12 22.21
C GLU A 135 -30.35 -4.92 22.42
N ALA A 136 -31.01 -6.05 22.66
CA ALA A 136 -32.20 -6.06 23.50
C ALA A 136 -31.71 -6.06 24.94
N LEU A 137 -32.33 -5.22 25.77
CA LEU A 137 -32.24 -5.03 27.24
C LEU A 137 -31.94 -3.53 27.50
N SER A 138 -32.80 -2.70 28.07
CA SER A 138 -34.15 -2.81 28.60
C SER A 138 -34.62 -1.37 28.77
N ASP A 139 -35.71 -1.00 28.13
CA ASP A 139 -36.52 0.14 28.57
C ASP A 139 -37.87 -0.44 28.93
N THR A 140 -38.19 -0.48 30.23
CA THR A 140 -39.40 0.13 30.82
C THR A 140 -39.69 -0.42 32.22
N GLU A 141 -39.97 0.54 33.11
CA GLU A 141 -40.85 0.46 34.28
C GLU A 141 -40.30 -0.21 35.55
N ALA A 142 -39.93 0.55 36.58
CA ALA A 142 -40.74 1.37 37.48
C ALA A 142 -41.43 0.60 38.62
N HIS A 143 -41.14 1.07 39.84
CA HIS A 143 -42.02 1.13 41.01
C HIS A 143 -41.95 0.05 42.13
N ARG A 144 -41.09 0.30 43.12
CA ARG A 144 -41.33 0.21 44.60
C ARG A 144 -39.98 0.45 45.30
N GLY A 145 -39.79 1.36 46.24
CA GLY A 145 -40.70 1.90 47.24
C GLY A 145 -40.19 1.51 48.64
N ARG A 146 -39.68 2.52 49.38
CA ARG A 146 -39.53 2.63 50.84
C ARG A 146 -38.23 2.14 51.53
N ARG A 147 -37.85 3.01 52.49
CA ARG A 147 -36.87 2.88 53.60
C ARG A 147 -35.45 3.23 53.14
N SER A 148 -34.92 4.41 53.42
CA SER A 148 -34.57 4.84 54.79
C SER A 148 -34.31 6.34 54.85
N ALA A 149 -35.07 7.08 55.65
CA ALA A 149 -34.68 8.39 56.19
C ALA A 149 -35.67 8.76 57.30
N SER A 150 -35.54 8.10 58.43
CA SER A 150 -36.09 8.57 59.70
C SER A 150 -35.05 8.28 60.74
N LEU A 151 -34.35 9.33 61.17
CA LEU A 151 -34.08 9.69 62.57
C LEU A 151 -33.07 10.84 62.59
N LEU A 152 -33.58 12.04 62.27
CA LEU A 152 -33.17 13.24 62.97
C LEU A 152 -34.33 13.62 63.89
N ARG A 153 -33.98 13.86 65.16
CA ARG A 153 -34.73 14.61 66.19
C ARG A 153 -35.25 13.78 67.36
N SER A 154 -34.51 13.88 68.46
CA SER A 154 -34.90 14.07 69.87
C SER A 154 -33.64 13.73 70.67
N GLY A 155 -33.09 14.53 71.55
CA GLY A 155 -33.65 15.58 72.39
C GLY A 155 -32.79 15.52 73.66
#